data_AF-A0A0J5FWV1-F1
#
_entry.id   AF-A0A0J5FWV1-F1
#
_cell.length_a   1.000
_cell.length_b   1.000
_cell.length_c   1.000
_cell.angle_alpha   90.00
_cell.angle_beta   90.00
_cell.angle_gamma   90.00
#
_symmetry.space_group_name_H-M   'P 1'
#
loop_
_entity.id
_entity.type
_entity.pdbx_description
1 polymer ?
#
loop_
_entity_poly.entity_id
_entity_poly.type
_entity_poly.pdbx_seq_one_letter_code
_entity_poly.pdbx_strand_id
1 'polypeptide(L)'
;MDAFSDSIFEAKYKEFLKVRSEWLKIVFKHAVYTDINTQGEACRPVAILADQEVLHEVETLLLAWQQFAAFAEHKRAAGLSAVSSQIYLPVPAILRNVNSFTIGAFESSATVNFVREEILRKIDKKLNQLHRTKNKDHLTITELELDKELIGFYPEGTRFRRRTTGYRDIVLDIGGDESYRVGAYGVIVDGNSLTQPDAYDINTGDKYAVSDSYYNMISPVRCSLFAGSSLYLIEKIEEAKQARNTVSRQKLKESRKQTYLRRRDQDLLDQQRAQQEAIRLNKIAVEKQKAQRYGQQKKRD
;
A
#
# COMPACT_ATOMS: atom_id res chain seq x y z
N MET A 1 -8.99 43.81 -10.31
CA MET A 1 -8.19 42.57 -10.15
C MET A 1 -8.01 42.34 -8.65
N ASP A 2 -8.98 41.71 -8.00
CA ASP A 2 -9.07 41.61 -6.52
C ASP A 2 -9.09 40.14 -6.03
N ALA A 3 -9.07 39.18 -6.96
CA ALA A 3 -9.23 37.75 -6.69
C ALA A 3 -8.05 37.10 -5.93
N PHE A 4 -6.97 37.85 -5.67
CA PHE A 4 -5.74 37.34 -5.06
C PHE A 4 -5.22 38.17 -3.90
N SER A 5 -6.01 39.12 -3.38
CA SER A 5 -5.64 39.83 -2.14
C SER A 5 -5.28 38.82 -1.05
N ASP A 6 -4.11 39.00 -0.43
CA ASP A 6 -3.62 38.11 0.61
C ASP A 6 -4.57 38.05 1.81
N SER A 7 -5.28 39.15 2.10
CA SER A 7 -6.30 39.19 3.16
C SER A 7 -7.51 38.30 2.86
N ILE A 8 -7.97 38.27 1.60
CA ILE A 8 -9.08 37.41 1.17
C ILE A 8 -8.65 35.94 1.24
N PHE A 9 -7.43 35.64 0.81
CA PHE A 9 -6.89 34.29 0.88
C PHE A 9 -6.74 33.81 2.33
N GLU A 10 -6.23 34.67 3.22
CA GLU A 10 -6.09 34.35 4.65
C GLU A 10 -7.45 34.11 5.31
N ALA A 11 -8.46 34.93 5.00
CA ALA A 11 -9.82 34.74 5.51
C ALA A 11 -10.40 33.37 5.09
N LYS A 12 -10.33 33.05 3.79
CA LYS A 12 -10.78 31.75 3.26
C LYS A 12 -9.98 30.58 3.83
N TYR A 13 -8.68 30.76 4.09
CA TYR A 13 -7.86 29.74 4.73
C TYR A 13 -8.30 29.49 6.18
N LYS A 14 -8.61 30.53 6.96
CA LYS A 14 -9.13 30.38 8.33
C LYS A 14 -10.48 29.66 8.35
N GLU A 15 -11.36 29.97 7.40
CA GLU A 15 -12.63 29.26 7.23
C GLU A 15 -12.40 27.79 6.87
N PHE A 16 -11.50 27.52 5.93
CA PHE A 16 -11.12 26.16 5.56
C PHE A 16 -10.59 25.35 6.75
N LEU A 17 -9.79 25.94 7.64
CA LEU A 17 -9.31 25.25 8.84
C LEU A 17 -10.47 24.79 9.75
N LYS A 18 -11.56 25.56 9.82
CA LYS A 18 -12.77 25.14 10.55
C LYS A 18 -13.48 23.98 9.84
N VAL A 19 -13.67 24.08 8.52
CA VAL A 19 -14.24 23.01 7.69
C VAL A 19 -13.46 21.71 7.87
N ARG A 20 -12.12 21.79 7.80
CA ARG A 20 -11.23 20.64 8.01
C ARG A 20 -11.37 20.05 9.42
N SER A 21 -11.46 20.90 10.44
CA SER A 21 -11.61 20.46 11.82
C SER A 21 -12.94 19.72 12.04
N GLU A 22 -14.06 20.28 11.57
CA GLU A 22 -15.37 19.64 11.71
C GLU A 22 -15.46 18.35 10.87
N TRP A 23 -14.91 18.33 9.65
CA TRP A 23 -14.80 17.11 8.86
C TRP A 23 -14.09 16.00 9.65
N LEU A 24 -12.88 16.26 10.14
CA LEU A 24 -12.12 15.27 10.89
C LEU A 24 -12.85 14.81 12.16
N LYS A 25 -13.50 15.73 12.87
CA LYS A 25 -14.29 15.41 14.07
C LYS A 25 -15.44 14.43 13.76
N ILE A 26 -16.18 14.66 12.67
CA ILE A 26 -17.25 13.73 12.26
C ILE A 26 -16.66 12.39 11.83
N VAL A 27 -15.63 12.39 10.98
CA VAL A 27 -15.03 11.14 10.49
C VAL A 27 -14.44 10.31 11.65
N PHE A 28 -13.74 10.92 12.60
CA PHE A 28 -13.23 10.20 13.77
C PHE A 28 -14.33 9.71 14.71
N LYS A 29 -15.40 10.49 14.90
CA LYS A 29 -16.55 10.09 15.73
C LYS A 29 -17.25 8.84 15.21
N HIS A 30 -17.31 8.69 13.89
CA HIS A 30 -17.99 7.57 13.21
C HIS A 30 -17.02 6.55 12.61
N ALA A 31 -15.76 6.56 13.05
CA ALA A 31 -14.74 5.67 12.52
C ALA A 31 -15.00 4.22 12.96
N VAL A 32 -15.01 3.30 11.98
CA VAL A 32 -14.97 1.85 12.21
C VAL A 32 -13.53 1.31 12.17
N TYR A 33 -12.59 2.12 11.68
CA TYR A 33 -11.16 1.83 11.69
C TYR A 33 -10.34 3.11 11.78
N THR A 34 -9.24 3.05 12.52
CA THR A 34 -8.20 4.08 12.58
C THR A 34 -6.82 3.44 12.62
N ASP A 35 -5.84 4.04 11.96
CA ASP A 35 -4.44 3.65 12.07
C ASP A 35 -3.73 4.53 13.11
N ILE A 36 -2.53 4.12 13.55
CA ILE A 36 -1.70 4.88 14.49
C ILE A 36 -0.41 5.31 13.80
N ASN A 37 -0.13 6.61 13.80
CA ASN A 37 1.09 7.14 13.20
C ASN A 37 2.33 6.89 14.10
N THR A 38 3.52 7.26 13.62
CA THR A 38 4.78 7.09 14.36
C THR A 38 4.88 7.90 15.66
N GLN A 39 3.98 8.87 15.87
CA GLN A 39 3.87 9.68 17.08
C GLN A 39 2.82 9.12 18.06
N GLY A 40 2.17 8.00 17.75
CA GLY A 40 1.12 7.42 18.58
C GLY A 40 -0.25 8.06 18.40
N GLU A 41 -0.44 8.93 17.40
CA GLU A 41 -1.72 9.61 17.16
C GLU A 41 -2.59 8.85 16.16
N ALA A 42 -3.90 8.85 16.39
CA ALA A 42 -4.88 8.27 15.48
C ALA A 42 -4.89 9.00 14.13
N CYS A 43 -4.89 8.25 13.03
CA CYS A 43 -4.84 8.78 11.68
C CYS A 43 -5.58 7.89 10.67
N ARG A 44 -5.79 8.44 9.46
CA ARG A 44 -6.39 7.74 8.31
C ARG A 44 -7.70 7.01 8.67
N PRO A 45 -8.68 7.70 9.29
CA PRO A 45 -9.91 7.07 9.73
C PRO A 45 -10.77 6.60 8.55
N VAL A 46 -11.42 5.46 8.71
CA VAL A 46 -12.46 4.95 7.80
C VAL A 46 -13.77 4.97 8.58
N ALA A 47 -14.74 5.75 8.12
CA ALA A 47 -16.01 5.94 8.79
C ALA A 47 -17.17 5.35 7.99
N ILE A 48 -18.21 4.90 8.67
CA ILE A 48 -19.50 4.53 8.06
C ILE A 48 -20.55 5.49 8.61
N LEU A 49 -21.32 6.12 7.70
CA LEU A 49 -22.42 7.02 8.06
C LEU A 49 -23.72 6.55 7.41
N ALA A 50 -24.74 6.27 8.21
CA ALA A 50 -26.09 5.96 7.73
C ALA A 50 -27.10 7.10 8.02
N ASP A 51 -26.80 7.96 8.99
CA ASP A 51 -27.65 9.10 9.35
C ASP A 51 -27.68 10.14 8.22
N GLN A 52 -28.86 10.43 7.69
CA GLN A 52 -29.06 11.35 6.57
C GLN A 52 -28.74 12.81 6.92
N GLU A 53 -28.99 13.24 8.17
CA GLU A 53 -28.69 14.61 8.59
C GLU A 53 -27.18 14.81 8.65
N VAL A 54 -26.47 13.85 9.23
CA VAL A 54 -25.01 13.87 9.31
C VAL A 54 -24.38 13.73 7.92
N LEU A 55 -24.96 12.90 7.03
CA LEU A 55 -24.52 12.78 5.63
C LEU A 55 -24.63 14.12 4.89
N HIS A 56 -25.74 14.85 5.06
CA HIS A 56 -25.91 16.15 4.44
C HIS A 56 -24.91 17.20 4.98
N GLU A 57 -24.61 17.15 6.28
CA GLU A 57 -23.59 18.00 6.89
C GLU A 57 -22.20 17.74 6.27
N VAL A 58 -21.78 16.48 6.16
CA VAL A 58 -20.46 16.15 5.59
C VAL A 58 -20.37 16.44 4.09
N GLU A 59 -21.46 16.34 3.34
CA GLU A 59 -21.53 16.78 1.94
C GLU A 59 -21.28 18.29 1.81
N THR A 60 -21.87 19.08 2.71
CA THR A 60 -21.68 20.53 2.75
C THR A 60 -20.22 20.87 3.08
N LEU A 61 -19.62 20.18 4.05
CA LEU A 61 -18.21 20.32 4.39
C LEU A 61 -17.29 19.93 3.23
N LEU A 62 -17.58 18.82 2.55
CA LEU A 62 -16.82 18.35 1.39
C LEU A 62 -16.86 19.36 0.23
N LEU A 63 -18.04 19.94 -0.05
CA LEU A 63 -18.18 20.97 -1.07
C LEU A 63 -17.35 22.21 -0.73
N ALA A 64 -17.41 22.68 0.53
CA ALA A 64 -16.59 23.80 0.98
C ALA A 64 -15.09 23.49 0.89
N TRP A 65 -14.68 22.26 1.21
CA TRP A 65 -13.30 21.80 1.05
C TRP A 65 -12.86 21.86 -0.42
N GLN A 66 -13.67 21.32 -1.34
CA GLN A 66 -13.40 21.34 -2.78
C GLN A 66 -13.26 22.76 -3.33
N GLN A 67 -14.14 23.67 -2.92
CA GLN A 67 -14.09 25.08 -3.30
C GLN A 67 -12.79 25.74 -2.83
N PHE A 68 -12.37 25.50 -1.58
CA PHE A 68 -11.09 26.00 -1.08
C PHE A 68 -9.91 25.39 -1.84
N ALA A 69 -9.90 24.08 -2.07
CA ALA A 69 -8.83 23.40 -2.78
C ALA A 69 -8.65 23.95 -4.21
N ALA A 70 -9.74 24.16 -4.94
CA ALA A 70 -9.71 24.77 -6.28
C ALA A 70 -9.17 26.21 -6.25
N PHE A 71 -9.62 27.01 -5.27
CA PHE A 71 -9.13 28.38 -5.07
C PHE A 71 -7.64 28.43 -4.71
N ALA A 72 -7.18 27.54 -3.83
CA ALA A 72 -5.78 27.44 -3.41
C ALA A 72 -4.88 26.95 -4.55
N GLU A 73 -5.32 25.99 -5.36
CA GLU A 73 -4.58 25.53 -6.54
C GLU A 73 -4.46 26.61 -7.60
N HIS A 74 -5.50 27.43 -7.83
CA HIS A 74 -5.43 28.56 -8.74
C HIS A 74 -4.36 29.59 -8.30
N LYS A 75 -4.30 29.90 -6.99
CA LYS A 75 -3.25 30.78 -6.43
C LYS A 75 -1.86 30.13 -6.46
N ARG A 76 -1.77 28.82 -6.24
CA ARG A 76 -0.51 28.05 -6.32
C ARG A 76 0.04 28.00 -7.74
N ALA A 77 -0.80 27.77 -8.74
CA ALA A 77 -0.42 27.78 -10.15
C ALA A 77 0.12 29.15 -10.60
N ALA A 78 -0.38 30.23 -10.02
CA ALA A 78 0.13 31.58 -10.21
C ALA A 78 1.46 31.88 -9.46
N GLY A 79 1.98 30.93 -8.66
CA GLY A 79 3.20 31.11 -7.86
C GLY A 79 3.01 31.97 -6.61
N LEU A 80 1.77 32.22 -6.19
CA LEU A 80 1.42 33.19 -5.14
C LEU A 80 0.95 32.51 -3.83
N SER A 81 0.84 31.18 -3.79
CA SER A 81 0.34 30.48 -2.60
C SER A 81 1.46 30.19 -1.59
N ALA A 82 1.28 30.67 -0.36
CA ALA A 82 2.15 30.35 0.77
C ALA A 82 1.79 29.02 1.46
N VAL A 83 0.65 28.40 1.11
CA VAL A 83 0.12 27.21 1.79
C VAL A 83 0.49 25.94 1.02
N SER A 84 1.05 24.95 1.73
CA SER A 84 1.37 23.64 1.17
C SER A 84 0.12 22.91 0.69
N SER A 85 0.17 22.33 -0.51
CA SER A 85 -0.94 21.54 -1.07
C SER A 85 -1.33 20.34 -0.20
N GLN A 86 -0.39 19.82 0.59
CA GLN A 86 -0.63 18.70 1.52
C GLN A 86 -1.71 19.02 2.57
N ILE A 87 -2.00 20.30 2.84
CA ILE A 87 -2.99 20.76 3.84
C ILE A 87 -4.43 20.60 3.35
N TYR A 88 -4.66 20.57 2.04
CA TYR A 88 -5.99 20.51 1.44
C TYR A 88 -6.13 19.44 0.34
N LEU A 89 -5.03 18.80 -0.07
CA LEU A 89 -5.00 17.67 -1.00
C LEU A 89 -4.42 16.39 -0.35
N PRO A 90 -4.90 15.20 -0.76
CA PRO A 90 -6.07 14.99 -1.60
C PRO A 90 -7.35 15.44 -0.89
N VAL A 91 -8.35 15.87 -1.65
CA VAL A 91 -9.68 16.15 -1.09
C VAL A 91 -10.24 14.81 -0.56
N PRO A 92 -10.80 14.76 0.67
CA PRO A 92 -11.40 13.54 1.18
C PRO A 92 -12.61 13.12 0.33
N ALA A 93 -13.07 11.87 0.47
CA ALA A 93 -14.17 11.34 -0.31
C ALA A 93 -15.28 10.74 0.55
N ILE A 94 -16.50 10.76 -0.01
CA ILE A 94 -17.64 9.97 0.43
C ILE A 94 -17.88 8.91 -0.65
N LEU A 95 -17.68 7.64 -0.29
CA LEU A 95 -17.88 6.51 -1.18
C LEU A 95 -19.35 6.08 -1.12
N ARG A 96 -20.02 6.14 -2.27
CA ARG A 96 -21.43 5.75 -2.44
C ARG A 96 -21.54 4.50 -3.28
N ASN A 97 -22.68 3.82 -3.18
CA ASN A 97 -22.95 2.58 -3.90
C ASN A 97 -21.93 1.47 -3.59
N VAL A 98 -21.39 1.50 -2.37
CA VAL A 98 -20.50 0.48 -1.84
C VAL A 98 -21.35 -0.63 -1.25
N ASN A 99 -21.37 -1.81 -1.88
CA ASN A 99 -22.15 -2.95 -1.40
C ASN A 99 -21.51 -3.63 -0.17
N SER A 100 -20.18 -3.72 -0.21
CA SER A 100 -19.32 -4.26 0.84
C SER A 100 -17.89 -3.78 0.62
N PHE A 101 -17.06 -3.73 1.67
CA PHE A 101 -15.64 -3.36 1.50
C PHE A 101 -14.73 -4.08 2.50
N THR A 102 -13.45 -4.23 2.13
CA THR A 102 -12.42 -4.76 3.03
C THR A 102 -11.36 -3.71 3.29
N ILE A 103 -11.04 -3.48 4.56
CA ILE A 103 -9.95 -2.58 4.97
C ILE A 103 -8.65 -3.36 5.01
N GLY A 104 -7.70 -3.01 4.15
CA GLY A 104 -6.35 -3.54 4.14
C GLY A 104 -5.34 -2.51 4.66
N ALA A 105 -4.52 -2.90 5.63
CA ALA A 105 -3.41 -2.09 6.12
C ALA A 105 -2.07 -2.73 5.75
N PHE A 106 -1.16 -1.97 5.15
CA PHE A 106 0.15 -2.49 4.73
C PHE A 106 1.28 -1.51 4.97
N GLU A 107 2.46 -2.04 5.30
CA GLU A 107 3.65 -1.20 5.42
C GLU A 107 3.99 -0.55 4.09
N SER A 108 4.04 0.78 4.10
CA SER A 108 4.38 1.56 2.93
C SER A 108 5.75 2.19 3.11
N SER A 109 6.30 2.63 1.98
CA SER A 109 7.57 3.34 1.99
C SER A 109 7.59 4.45 0.97
N ALA A 110 8.08 5.61 1.39
CA ALA A 110 8.30 6.75 0.52
C ALA A 110 9.78 6.78 0.13
N THR A 111 10.07 7.07 -1.14
CA THR A 111 11.45 7.14 -1.62
C THR A 111 11.76 8.48 -2.27
N VAL A 112 12.93 9.03 -1.97
CA VAL A 112 13.45 10.26 -2.60
C VAL A 112 14.89 9.99 -3.02
N ASN A 113 15.25 10.39 -4.24
CA ASN A 113 16.63 10.25 -4.72
C ASN A 113 17.41 11.53 -4.42
N PHE A 114 18.68 11.37 -4.11
CA PHE A 114 19.62 12.45 -3.90
C PHE A 114 20.91 12.17 -4.67
N VAL A 115 21.61 13.24 -5.05
CA VAL A 115 23.01 13.15 -5.46
C VAL A 115 23.91 13.48 -4.27
N ARG A 116 25.11 12.92 -4.20
CA ARG A 116 26.10 13.11 -3.12
C ARG A 116 26.22 14.58 -2.71
N GLU A 117 26.38 15.49 -3.66
CA GLU A 117 26.60 16.92 -3.42
C GLU A 117 25.39 17.58 -2.74
N GLU A 118 24.17 17.11 -3.04
CA GLU A 118 22.95 17.61 -2.40
C GLU A 118 22.89 17.21 -0.92
N ILE A 119 23.34 15.99 -0.59
CA ILE A 119 23.43 15.50 0.79
C ILE A 119 24.47 16.32 1.55
N LEU A 120 25.67 16.47 0.99
CA LEU A 120 26.75 17.26 1.60
C LEU A 120 26.30 18.72 1.87
N ARG A 121 25.68 19.38 0.89
CA ARG A 121 25.13 20.74 1.08
C ARG A 121 24.08 20.81 2.19
N LYS A 122 23.23 19.79 2.32
CA LYS A 122 22.22 19.72 3.39
C LYS A 122 22.86 19.49 4.76
N ILE A 123 23.89 18.65 4.85
CA ILE A 123 24.66 18.45 6.08
C ILE A 123 25.32 19.77 6.49
N ASP A 124 26.02 20.44 5.58
CA ASP A 124 26.68 21.72 5.85
C ASP A 124 25.69 22.80 6.32
N LYS A 125 24.52 22.88 5.68
CA LYS A 125 23.46 23.80 6.10
C LYS A 125 22.98 23.50 7.52
N LYS A 126 22.78 22.22 7.87
CA LYS A 126 22.33 21.79 9.20
C LYS A 126 23.42 22.03 10.25
N LEU A 127 24.68 21.71 9.97
CA LEU A 127 25.82 22.00 10.85
C LEU A 127 25.93 23.50 11.13
N ASN A 128 25.89 24.34 10.08
CA ASN A 128 25.92 25.80 10.24
C ASN A 128 24.78 26.32 11.12
N GLN A 129 23.58 25.74 11.02
CA GLN A 129 22.45 26.08 11.88
C GLN A 129 22.70 25.66 13.34
N LEU A 130 23.17 24.43 13.58
CA LEU A 130 23.45 23.90 14.91
C LEU A 130 24.57 24.70 15.62
N HIS A 131 25.64 25.05 14.91
CA HIS A 131 26.73 25.85 15.49
C HIS A 131 26.32 27.28 15.89
N ARG A 132 25.30 27.85 15.24
CA ARG A 132 24.74 29.18 15.56
C ARG A 132 23.78 29.15 16.75
N THR A 133 23.32 27.97 17.17
CA THR A 133 22.36 27.83 18.26
C THR A 133 23.07 27.98 19.61
N LYS A 134 22.46 28.68 20.58
CA LYS A 134 23.06 28.92 21.90
C LYS A 134 23.33 27.64 22.68
N ASN A 135 22.41 26.68 22.60
CA ASN A 135 22.57 25.34 23.16
C ASN A 135 23.00 24.39 22.03
N LYS A 136 24.30 24.14 21.94
CA LYS A 136 24.86 23.26 20.91
C LYS A 136 24.56 21.81 21.26
N ASP A 137 23.85 21.13 20.37
CA ASP A 137 23.71 19.68 20.43
C ASP A 137 24.98 19.02 19.88
N HIS A 138 25.96 18.84 20.76
CA HIS A 138 27.27 18.32 20.40
C HIS A 138 27.22 16.91 19.80
N LEU A 139 26.30 16.06 20.26
CA LEU A 139 26.15 14.69 19.73
C LEU A 139 25.71 14.73 18.27
N THR A 140 24.64 15.48 17.97
CA THR A 140 24.14 15.62 16.60
C THR A 140 25.18 16.26 15.67
N ILE A 141 25.96 17.23 16.17
CA ILE A 141 27.05 17.84 15.41
C ILE A 141 28.10 16.79 15.03
N THR A 142 28.61 16.03 16.00
CA THR A 142 29.64 15.01 15.75
C THR A 142 29.14 13.92 14.80
N GLU A 143 27.89 13.48 14.93
CA GLU A 143 27.31 12.51 14.01
C GLU A 143 27.25 13.03 12.56
N LEU A 144 26.82 14.29 12.39
CA LEU A 144 26.75 14.92 11.07
C LEU A 144 28.13 15.15 10.44
N GLU A 145 29.15 15.46 11.25
CA GLU A 145 30.55 15.58 10.78
C GLU A 145 31.09 14.23 10.28
N LEU A 146 30.88 13.15 11.04
CA LEU A 146 31.26 11.79 10.63
C LEU A 146 30.52 11.37 9.35
N ASP A 147 29.22 11.67 9.26
CA ASP A 147 28.44 11.36 8.06
C ASP A 147 28.89 12.18 6.86
N LYS A 148 29.33 13.44 7.07
CA LYS A 148 29.88 14.28 6.00
C LYS A 148 31.15 13.66 5.42
N GLU A 149 32.05 13.19 6.27
CA GLU A 149 33.27 12.49 5.84
C GLU A 149 32.92 11.20 5.09
N LEU A 150 32.05 10.37 5.68
CA LEU A 150 31.61 9.10 5.07
C LEU A 150 30.99 9.31 3.68
N ILE A 151 30.08 10.27 3.54
CA ILE A 151 29.46 10.59 2.26
C ILE A 151 30.47 11.23 1.30
N GLY A 152 31.44 11.99 1.82
CA GLY A 152 32.52 12.61 1.06
C GLY A 152 33.45 11.61 0.37
N PHE A 153 33.65 10.42 0.94
CA PHE A 153 34.45 9.35 0.34
C PHE A 153 33.85 8.76 -0.95
N TYR A 154 32.54 8.93 -1.18
CA TYR A 154 31.93 8.46 -2.42
C TYR A 154 32.31 9.37 -3.61
N PRO A 155 32.45 8.82 -4.83
CA PRO A 155 32.72 9.59 -6.03
C PRO A 155 31.69 10.70 -6.28
N GLU A 156 32.13 11.77 -6.94
CA GLU A 156 31.23 12.84 -7.39
C GLU A 156 30.10 12.30 -8.27
N GLY A 157 28.88 12.80 -8.06
CA GLY A 157 27.70 12.35 -8.80
C GLY A 157 27.11 11.01 -8.32
N THR A 158 27.68 10.38 -7.28
CA THR A 158 27.09 9.17 -6.68
C THR A 158 25.65 9.42 -6.27
N ARG A 159 24.75 8.51 -6.67
CA ARG A 159 23.31 8.63 -6.41
C ARG A 159 22.88 7.75 -5.25
N PHE A 160 22.11 8.35 -4.36
CA PHE A 160 21.54 7.71 -3.20
C PHE A 160 20.01 7.72 -3.30
N ARG A 161 19.37 6.74 -2.67
CA ARG A 161 17.94 6.71 -2.43
C ARG A 161 17.67 6.68 -0.94
N ARG A 162 16.98 7.71 -0.45
CA ARG A 162 16.39 7.70 0.87
C ARG A 162 15.07 6.95 0.81
N ARG A 163 14.88 6.00 1.71
CA ARG A 163 13.61 5.28 1.93
C ARG A 163 13.14 5.56 3.35
N THR A 164 11.94 6.11 3.46
CA THR A 164 11.25 6.31 4.74
C THR A 164 10.25 5.19 4.91
N THR A 165 10.33 4.46 6.02
CA THR A 165 9.48 3.32 6.38
C THR A 165 8.83 3.59 7.74
N GLY A 166 7.93 2.70 8.19
CA GLY A 166 7.29 2.82 9.50
C GLY A 166 5.95 3.58 9.49
N TYR A 167 5.36 3.78 8.31
CA TYR A 167 3.96 4.19 8.20
C TYR A 167 3.18 3.14 7.39
N ARG A 168 1.90 2.97 7.71
CA ARG A 168 1.02 2.03 7.02
C ARG A 168 0.12 2.77 6.05
N ASP A 169 0.02 2.27 4.82
CA ASP A 169 -1.04 2.67 3.91
C ASP A 169 -2.29 1.84 4.17
N ILE A 170 -3.43 2.53 4.11
CA ILE A 170 -4.75 1.95 4.29
C ILE A 170 -5.44 2.01 2.93
N VAL A 171 -5.93 0.86 2.47
CA VAL A 171 -6.68 0.72 1.21
C VAL A 171 -7.99 0.01 1.49
N LEU A 172 -9.06 0.53 0.91
CA LEU A 172 -10.37 -0.11 0.88
C LEU A 172 -10.49 -0.88 -0.44
N ASP A 173 -10.73 -2.18 -0.35
CA ASP A 173 -11.12 -3.04 -1.47
C ASP A 173 -12.65 -3.05 -1.54
N ILE A 174 -13.23 -2.41 -2.56
CA ILE A 174 -14.68 -2.12 -2.64
C ILE A 174 -15.41 -3.14 -3.54
N GLY A 175 -14.68 -4.15 -4.03
CA GLY A 175 -15.17 -5.12 -5.01
C GLY A 175 -15.08 -4.59 -6.45
N GLY A 176 -14.95 -5.50 -7.42
CA GLY A 176 -14.93 -5.15 -8.86
C GLY A 176 -13.65 -4.44 -9.34
N ASP A 177 -12.47 -4.89 -8.92
CA ASP A 177 -11.15 -4.30 -9.22
C ASP A 177 -10.95 -2.83 -8.73
N GLU A 178 -11.95 -2.23 -8.08
CA GLU A 178 -11.85 -0.89 -7.53
C GLU A 178 -11.26 -0.91 -6.11
N SER A 179 -10.22 -0.10 -5.92
CA SER A 179 -9.61 0.11 -4.61
C SER A 179 -9.45 1.59 -4.33
N TYR A 180 -9.72 1.99 -3.09
CA TYR A 180 -9.60 3.38 -2.64
C TYR A 180 -8.52 3.50 -1.58
N ARG A 181 -7.53 4.38 -1.81
CA ARG A 181 -6.46 4.63 -0.84
C ARG A 181 -6.85 5.73 0.13
N VAL A 182 -6.88 5.40 1.42
CA VAL A 182 -7.29 6.32 2.48
C VAL A 182 -6.15 7.28 2.82
N GLY A 183 -6.43 8.59 2.66
CA GLY A 183 -5.51 9.66 2.97
C GLY A 183 -5.53 10.08 4.45
N ALA A 184 -4.77 11.13 4.78
CA ALA A 184 -4.70 11.67 6.14
C ALA A 184 -6.05 12.19 6.67
N TYR A 185 -6.94 12.62 5.76
CA TYR A 185 -8.27 13.15 6.10
C TYR A 185 -9.36 12.08 6.22
N GLY A 186 -8.97 10.82 6.03
CA GLY A 186 -9.89 9.69 6.09
C GLY A 186 -10.83 9.61 4.89
N VAL A 187 -11.81 8.73 5.02
CA VAL A 187 -12.86 8.48 4.04
C VAL A 187 -14.14 8.10 4.74
N ILE A 188 -15.27 8.48 4.16
CA ILE A 188 -16.61 8.10 4.61
C ILE A 188 -17.19 7.10 3.61
N VAL A 189 -17.77 6.01 4.10
CA VAL A 189 -18.61 5.10 3.34
C VAL A 189 -20.06 5.40 3.69
N ASP A 190 -20.90 5.61 2.67
CA ASP A 190 -22.34 5.75 2.85
C ASP A 190 -22.95 4.42 3.28
N GLY A 191 -23.30 4.31 4.55
CA GLY A 191 -23.84 3.11 5.17
C GLY A 191 -25.19 2.70 4.62
N ASN A 192 -25.94 3.62 3.99
CA ASN A 192 -27.21 3.30 3.34
C ASN A 192 -27.03 2.50 2.04
N SER A 193 -25.81 2.49 1.48
CA SER A 193 -25.48 1.70 0.29
C SER A 193 -25.05 0.26 0.62
N LEU A 194 -24.77 -0.04 1.90
CA LEU A 194 -24.27 -1.35 2.30
C LEU A 194 -25.38 -2.41 2.25
N THR A 195 -25.04 -3.58 1.71
CA THR A 195 -26.01 -4.68 1.55
C THR A 195 -26.44 -5.30 2.88
N GLN A 196 -25.57 -5.25 3.90
CA GLN A 196 -25.81 -5.78 5.24
C GLN A 196 -25.05 -4.93 6.30
N PRO A 197 -25.48 -4.95 7.58
CA PRO A 197 -24.78 -4.24 8.66
C PRO A 197 -23.31 -4.64 8.80
N ASP A 198 -22.99 -5.91 8.56
CA ASP A 198 -21.63 -6.47 8.63
C ASP A 198 -20.96 -6.56 7.25
N ALA A 199 -21.36 -5.72 6.29
CA ALA A 199 -20.80 -5.72 4.93
C ALA A 199 -19.36 -5.17 4.86
N TYR A 200 -18.61 -5.15 5.97
CA TYR A 200 -17.21 -4.77 5.98
C TYR A 200 -16.36 -5.75 6.79
N ASP A 201 -15.12 -5.92 6.35
CA ASP A 201 -14.12 -6.73 7.05
C ASP A 201 -12.82 -5.93 7.21
N ILE A 202 -12.14 -6.13 8.33
CA ILE A 202 -10.82 -5.55 8.60
C ILE A 202 -9.79 -6.65 8.38
N ASN A 203 -9.25 -6.69 7.17
CA ASN A 203 -8.26 -7.69 6.81
C ASN A 203 -6.91 -7.30 7.39
N THR A 204 -6.63 -7.89 8.56
CA THR A 204 -5.33 -7.88 9.21
C THR A 204 -4.39 -8.99 8.71
N GLY A 205 -4.84 -9.80 7.74
CA GLY A 205 -4.15 -11.00 7.25
C GLY A 205 -3.25 -10.82 6.02
N ASP A 206 -2.60 -11.94 5.64
CA ASP A 206 -1.45 -12.07 4.72
C ASP A 206 -1.59 -11.50 3.31
N LYS A 207 -2.76 -11.00 2.89
CA LYS A 207 -2.95 -10.36 1.57
C LYS A 207 -1.94 -9.22 1.34
N TYR A 208 -1.49 -8.59 2.42
CA TYR A 208 -0.46 -7.56 2.43
C TYR A 208 0.78 -7.93 3.26
N ALA A 209 0.95 -9.20 3.63
CA ALA A 209 2.13 -9.66 4.34
C ALA A 209 3.38 -9.18 3.59
N VAL A 210 4.27 -8.55 4.37
CA VAL A 210 5.53 -7.93 3.97
C VAL A 210 6.12 -8.62 2.75
N SER A 211 5.90 -8.05 1.56
CA SER A 211 6.61 -8.51 0.37
C SER A 211 8.09 -8.45 0.70
N ASP A 212 8.75 -9.61 0.70
CA ASP A 212 10.17 -9.82 0.90
C ASP A 212 10.99 -8.72 0.21
N SER A 213 11.29 -7.64 0.94
CA SER A 213 11.77 -6.41 0.34
C SER A 213 13.23 -6.61 -0.01
N TYR A 214 13.65 -6.30 -1.24
CA TYR A 214 15.07 -6.41 -1.61
C TYR A 214 15.94 -5.46 -0.78
N TYR A 215 15.36 -4.44 -0.14
CA TYR A 215 16.05 -3.58 0.81
C TYR A 215 16.52 -4.32 2.07
N ASN A 216 15.91 -5.46 2.42
CA ASN A 216 16.36 -6.31 3.53
C ASN A 216 17.71 -6.99 3.22
N MET A 217 18.13 -7.01 1.95
CA MET A 217 19.41 -7.57 1.49
C MET A 217 20.52 -6.51 1.42
N ILE A 218 20.23 -5.24 1.72
CA ILE A 218 21.14 -4.12 1.55
C ILE A 218 21.36 -3.44 2.89
N SER A 219 22.61 -3.32 3.32
CA SER A 219 22.95 -2.49 4.49
C SER A 219 22.81 -1.00 4.12
N PRO A 220 22.03 -0.20 4.87
CA PRO A 220 21.91 1.22 4.60
C PRO A 220 23.22 1.96 4.89
N VAL A 221 23.49 3.02 4.13
CA VAL A 221 24.56 3.98 4.40
C VAL A 221 24.14 4.84 5.59
N ARG A 222 25.01 4.96 6.58
CA ARG A 222 24.79 5.79 7.76
C ARG A 222 24.61 7.25 7.34
N CYS A 223 23.54 7.89 7.82
CA CYS A 223 23.27 9.31 7.61
C CYS A 223 22.23 9.85 8.62
N SER A 224 22.71 10.46 9.70
CA SER A 224 21.96 11.14 10.77
C SER A 224 21.17 12.37 10.29
N LEU A 225 21.48 12.89 9.10
CA LEU A 225 20.70 13.97 8.49
C LEU A 225 19.21 13.60 8.35
N PHE A 226 18.92 12.32 8.08
CA PHE A 226 17.59 11.81 7.78
C PHE A 226 17.07 10.87 8.89
N ALA A 227 16.80 11.42 10.07
CA ALA A 227 16.18 10.66 11.16
C ALA A 227 14.91 9.91 10.71
N GLY A 228 14.76 8.65 11.13
CA GLY A 228 13.63 7.79 10.78
C GLY A 228 13.61 7.33 9.31
N SER A 229 14.69 7.51 8.56
CA SER A 229 14.81 7.02 7.18
C SER A 229 16.13 6.30 6.95
N SER A 230 16.14 5.35 6.03
CA SER A 230 17.35 4.65 5.60
C SER A 230 17.86 5.20 4.27
N LEU A 231 19.18 5.38 4.13
CA LEU A 231 19.83 5.83 2.91
C LEU A 231 20.50 4.64 2.22
N TYR A 232 20.32 4.47 0.92
CA TYR A 232 20.91 3.36 0.16
C TYR A 232 21.62 3.87 -1.08
N LEU A 233 22.67 3.17 -1.50
CA LEU A 233 23.27 3.39 -2.81
C LEU A 233 22.35 2.85 -3.90
N ILE A 234 22.12 3.63 -4.96
CA ILE A 234 21.28 3.18 -6.08
C ILE A 234 21.87 1.95 -6.75
N GLU A 235 23.20 1.87 -6.89
CA GLU A 235 23.89 0.71 -7.46
C GLU A 235 23.56 -0.58 -6.69
N LYS A 236 23.67 -0.55 -5.34
CA LYS A 236 23.31 -1.70 -4.49
C LYS A 236 21.83 -2.07 -4.57
N ILE A 237 20.95 -1.10 -4.79
CA ILE A 237 19.54 -1.36 -5.04
C ILE A 237 19.35 -2.14 -6.34
N GLU A 238 20.03 -1.74 -7.42
CA GLU A 238 19.91 -2.42 -8.71
C GLU A 238 20.54 -3.82 -8.68
N GLU A 239 21.67 -4.01 -8.00
CA GLU A 239 22.26 -5.34 -7.75
C GLU A 239 21.26 -6.26 -7.01
N ALA A 240 20.66 -5.79 -5.92
CA ALA A 240 19.71 -6.58 -5.14
C ALA A 240 18.44 -6.92 -5.92
N LYS A 241 17.93 -5.99 -6.75
CA LYS A 241 16.80 -6.25 -7.65
C LYS A 241 17.14 -7.36 -8.66
N GLN A 242 18.32 -7.32 -9.27
CA GLN A 242 18.76 -8.34 -10.22
C GLN A 242 18.92 -9.71 -9.56
N ALA A 243 19.51 -9.76 -8.37
CA ALA A 243 19.63 -10.98 -7.58
C ALA A 243 18.25 -11.58 -7.26
N ARG A 244 17.30 -10.76 -6.78
CA ARG A 244 15.93 -11.19 -6.48
C ARG A 244 15.20 -11.71 -7.72
N ASN A 245 15.34 -11.02 -8.86
CA ASN A 245 14.74 -11.47 -10.13
C ASN A 245 15.27 -12.83 -10.58
N THR A 246 16.56 -13.08 -10.34
CA THR A 246 17.20 -14.36 -10.67
C THR A 246 16.66 -15.49 -9.79
N VAL A 247 16.58 -15.27 -8.48
CA VAL A 247 16.00 -16.23 -7.52
C VAL A 247 14.52 -16.51 -7.84
N SER A 248 13.75 -15.47 -8.14
CA SER A 248 12.33 -15.61 -8.51
C SER A 248 12.15 -16.45 -9.79
N ARG A 249 12.96 -16.20 -10.83
CA ARG A 249 12.96 -16.99 -12.06
C ARG A 249 13.35 -18.45 -11.82
N GLN A 250 14.30 -18.72 -10.93
CA GLN A 250 14.69 -20.08 -10.56
C GLN A 250 13.54 -20.81 -9.83
N LYS A 251 12.94 -20.19 -8.81
CA LYS A 251 11.77 -20.75 -8.11
C LYS A 251 10.61 -21.03 -9.05
N LEU A 252 10.35 -20.15 -10.03
CA LEU A 252 9.30 -20.38 -11.04
C LEU A 252 9.61 -21.60 -11.93
N LYS A 253 10.87 -21.77 -12.36
CA LYS A 253 11.29 -22.93 -13.15
C LYS A 253 11.16 -24.23 -12.35
N GLU A 254 11.56 -24.22 -11.08
CA GLU A 254 11.43 -25.37 -10.18
C GLU A 254 9.96 -25.73 -9.93
N SER A 255 9.12 -24.74 -9.66
CA SER A 255 7.67 -24.94 -9.49
C SER A 255 7.01 -25.51 -10.74
N ARG A 256 7.38 -25.01 -11.93
CA ARG A 256 6.93 -25.57 -13.22
C ARG A 256 7.39 -27.02 -13.39
N LYS A 257 8.63 -27.34 -13.05
CA LYS A 257 9.18 -28.71 -13.11
C LYS A 257 8.42 -29.64 -12.17
N GLN A 258 8.16 -29.21 -10.92
CA GLN A 258 7.37 -29.99 -9.96
C GLN A 258 5.93 -30.20 -10.45
N THR A 259 5.30 -29.18 -11.02
CA THR A 259 3.94 -29.27 -11.57
C THR A 259 3.88 -30.26 -12.74
N TYR A 260 4.88 -30.24 -13.62
CA TYR A 260 5.00 -31.18 -14.73
C TYR A 260 5.17 -32.63 -14.23
N LEU A 261 6.05 -32.85 -13.24
CA LEU A 261 6.26 -34.16 -12.64
C LEU A 261 4.98 -34.70 -12.00
N ARG A 262 4.27 -33.88 -11.21
CA ARG A 262 2.99 -34.25 -10.62
C ARG A 262 1.94 -34.64 -11.66
N ARG A 263 1.84 -33.90 -12.77
CA ARG A 263 0.91 -34.26 -13.86
C ARG A 263 1.30 -35.58 -14.51
N ARG A 264 2.58 -35.80 -14.78
CA ARG A 264 3.06 -37.05 -15.36
C ARG A 264 2.78 -38.26 -14.45
N ASP A 265 3.00 -38.11 -13.15
CA ASP A 265 2.71 -39.16 -12.17
C ASP A 265 1.20 -39.45 -12.09
N GLN A 266 0.37 -38.41 -12.17
CA GLN A 266 -1.08 -38.53 -12.24
C GLN A 266 -1.53 -39.28 -13.51
N ASP A 267 -1.00 -38.92 -14.68
CA ASP A 267 -1.32 -39.58 -15.96
C ASP A 267 -0.94 -41.07 -15.92
N LEU A 268 0.20 -41.40 -15.30
CA LEU A 268 0.66 -42.79 -15.10
C LEU A 268 -0.32 -43.58 -14.21
N LEU A 269 -0.78 -42.99 -13.11
CA LEU A 269 -1.77 -43.61 -12.23
C LEU A 269 -3.11 -43.82 -12.94
N ASP A 270 -3.55 -42.84 -13.74
CA ASP A 270 -4.81 -42.93 -14.49
C ASP A 270 -4.74 -44.01 -15.59
N GLN A 271 -3.60 -44.14 -16.27
CA GLN A 271 -3.35 -45.25 -17.22
C GLN A 271 -3.40 -46.62 -16.53
N GLN A 272 -2.79 -46.76 -15.35
CA GLN A 272 -2.83 -48.01 -14.58
C GLN A 272 -4.26 -48.37 -14.17
N ARG A 273 -5.05 -47.38 -13.70
CA ARG A 273 -6.47 -47.59 -13.36
C ARG A 273 -7.27 -48.03 -14.58
N ALA A 274 -7.11 -47.35 -15.71
CA ALA A 274 -7.78 -47.70 -16.96
C ALA A 274 -7.45 -49.13 -17.43
N GLN A 275 -6.18 -49.55 -17.29
CA GLN A 275 -5.77 -50.92 -17.60
C GLN A 275 -6.41 -51.94 -16.66
N GLN A 276 -6.43 -51.68 -15.35
CA GLN A 276 -7.08 -52.57 -14.38
C GLN A 276 -8.58 -52.68 -14.62
N GLU A 277 -9.24 -51.57 -14.96
CA GLU A 277 -10.66 -51.54 -15.29
C GLU A 277 -10.97 -52.30 -16.59
N ALA A 278 -10.13 -52.16 -17.62
CA ALA A 278 -10.25 -52.95 -18.85
C ALA A 278 -10.11 -54.46 -18.59
N ILE A 279 -9.15 -54.86 -17.75
CA ILE A 279 -8.99 -56.27 -17.33
C ILE A 279 -10.24 -56.76 -16.59
N ARG A 280 -10.79 -55.95 -15.68
CA ARG A 280 -12.01 -56.28 -14.93
C ARG A 280 -13.21 -56.45 -15.86
N LEU A 281 -13.42 -55.52 -16.79
CA LEU A 281 -14.52 -55.58 -17.77
C LEU A 281 -14.40 -56.80 -18.68
N ASN A 282 -13.18 -57.14 -19.12
CA ASN A 282 -12.96 -58.33 -19.94
C ASN A 282 -13.28 -59.62 -19.17
N LYS A 283 -12.87 -59.73 -17.89
CA LYS A 283 -13.28 -60.86 -17.03
C LYS A 283 -14.80 -60.98 -16.90
N ILE A 284 -15.50 -59.86 -16.70
CA ILE A 284 -16.98 -59.86 -16.64
C ILE A 284 -17.59 -60.31 -17.97
N ALA A 285 -17.04 -59.86 -19.11
CA ALA A 285 -17.53 -60.25 -20.42
C ALA A 285 -17.34 -61.75 -20.70
N VAL A 286 -16.19 -62.31 -20.32
CA VAL A 286 -15.90 -63.75 -20.43
C VAL A 286 -16.86 -64.56 -19.57
N GLU A 287 -17.09 -64.15 -18.32
CA GLU A 287 -18.05 -64.81 -17.42
C GLU A 287 -19.49 -64.74 -17.98
N LYS A 288 -19.91 -63.59 -18.53
CA LYS A 288 -21.21 -63.46 -19.20
C LYS A 288 -21.34 -64.40 -20.40
N GLN A 289 -20.30 -64.51 -21.24
CA GLN A 289 -20.31 -65.44 -22.38
C GLN A 289 -20.38 -66.91 -21.93
N LYS A 290 -19.66 -67.29 -20.86
CA LYS A 290 -19.76 -68.62 -20.27
C LYS A 290 -21.18 -68.89 -19.77
N ALA A 291 -21.77 -67.96 -19.01
CA ALA A 291 -23.13 -68.08 -18.50
C ALA A 291 -24.17 -68.22 -19.63
N GLN A 292 -24.02 -67.47 -20.72
CA GLN A 292 -24.87 -67.61 -21.91
C GLN A 292 -24.73 -68.99 -22.57
N ARG A 293 -23.51 -69.54 -22.68
CA ARG A 293 -23.29 -70.89 -23.21
C ARG A 293 -23.92 -71.97 -22.32
N TYR A 294 -23.80 -71.86 -20.99
CA TYR A 294 -24.47 -72.76 -20.05
C TYR A 294 -26.01 -72.68 -20.16
N GLY A 295 -26.57 -71.47 -20.33
CA GLY A 295 -28.00 -71.28 -20.53
C GLY A 295 -28.52 -71.86 -21.85
N GLN A 296 -27.69 -71.90 -22.91
CA GLN A 296 -28.04 -72.51 -24.19
C GLN A 296 -27.93 -74.04 -24.16
N GLN A 297 -27.01 -74.61 -23.37
CA GLN A 297 -26.91 -76.06 -23.16
C GLN A 297 -28.10 -76.61 -22.37
N LYS A 298 -28.56 -75.90 -21.32
CA LYS A 298 -29.76 -76.28 -20.54
C LYS A 298 -31.10 -76.21 -21.29
N LYS A 299 -31.16 -75.60 -22.47
CA LYS A 299 -32.36 -75.55 -23.33
C LYS A 299 -32.40 -76.66 -24.38
N ARG A 300 -31.37 -77.53 -24.41
CA ARG A 300 -31.25 -78.65 -25.36
C ARG A 300 -31.42 -80.03 -24.72
N ASP A 301 -31.67 -80.07 -23.41
CA ASP A 301 -32.18 -81.24 -22.67
C ASP A 301 -33.67 -81.03 -22.40
#